data_AF-A0A4T2CBV4-F1
#
_entry.id   AF-A0A4T2CBV4-F1
#
_cell.length_a   1.000
_cell.length_b   1.000
_cell.length_c   1.000
_cell.angle_alpha   90.00
_cell.angle_beta   90.00
_cell.angle_gamma   90.00
#
_symmetry.space_group_name_H-M   'P 1'
#
loop_
_entity.id
_entity.type
_entity.pdbx_description
1 polymer ?
#
loop_
_entity_poly.entity_id
_entity_poly.type
_entity_poly.pdbx_seq_one_letter_code
_entity_poly.pdbx_strand_id
1 'polypeptide(L)' 'MSNYEFGGRADIEKALDMLVNLDQVQSNAIVVLEIDEEIERLQKELVKYDRDPAYVPDKDLIEVVSGYVERADDWNRKD' A
#
# COMPACT_ATOMS: atom_id res chain seq x y z
N MET A 1 -5.87 1.17 -18.64
CA MET A 1 -4.96 1.46 -17.52
C MET A 1 -5.50 2.69 -16.84
N SER A 2 -5.67 2.69 -15.52
CA SER A 2 -6.06 3.91 -14.81
C SER A 2 -5.03 5.00 -15.11
N ASN A 3 -5.45 6.26 -15.16
CA ASN A 3 -4.53 7.40 -15.24
C ASN A 3 -3.84 7.64 -13.88
N TYR A 4 -3.58 6.57 -13.14
CA TYR A 4 -3.00 6.64 -11.80
C TYR A 4 -1.57 7.15 -11.93
N GLU A 5 -1.34 8.34 -11.39
CA GLU A 5 -0.02 8.93 -11.24
C GLU A 5 0.45 8.63 -9.82
N PHE A 6 1.55 7.89 -9.72
CA PHE A 6 2.10 7.49 -8.43
C PHE A 6 2.62 8.71 -7.67
N GLY A 7 2.00 9.01 -6.53
CA GLY A 7 2.30 10.13 -5.64
C GLY A 7 3.56 9.96 -4.79
N GLY A 8 4.37 8.94 -5.06
CA GLY A 8 5.60 8.65 -4.31
C GLY A 8 5.30 8.12 -2.92
N ARG A 9 6.07 8.59 -1.93
CA ARG A 9 5.99 8.13 -0.53
C ARG A 9 4.57 8.14 0.03
N ALA A 10 3.79 9.19 -0.23
CA ALA A 10 2.45 9.37 0.32
C ALA A 10 1.48 8.25 -0.07
N ASP A 11 1.62 7.71 -1.29
CA ASP A 11 0.76 6.62 -1.76
C ASP A 11 1.10 5.29 -1.08
N ILE A 12 2.38 5.06 -0.78
CA ILE A 12 2.80 3.88 -0.01
C ILE A 12 2.29 3.98 1.43
N GLU A 13 2.37 5.15 2.06
CA GLU A 13 1.84 5.38 3.42
C GLU A 13 0.32 5.15 3.45
N LYS A 14 -0.41 5.67 2.46
CA LYS A 14 -1.85 5.44 2.33
C LYS A 14 -2.21 3.96 2.11
N ALA A 15 -1.43 3.24 1.30
CA ALA A 15 -1.60 1.81 1.11
C ALA A 15 -1.34 1.02 2.40
N LEU A 16 -0.32 1.41 3.17
CA LEU A 16 -0.03 0.81 4.48
C LEU A 16 -1.18 1.00 5.47
N ASP A 17 -1.72 2.21 5.58
CA ASP A 17 -2.87 2.48 6.47
C ASP A 17 -4.07 1.61 6.11
N MET A 18 -4.34 1.44 4.81
CA MET A 18 -5.41 0.55 4.33
C MET A 18 -5.17 -0.91 4.70
N LEU A 19 -3.95 -1.42 4.53
CA LEU A 19 -3.60 -2.80 4.85
C LEU A 19 -3.66 -3.06 6.37
N VAL A 20 -3.20 -2.12 7.19
CA VAL A 20 -3.31 -2.22 8.66
C VAL A 20 -4.77 -2.25 9.11
N ASN A 21 -5.63 -1.43 8.51
CA ASN A 21 -7.07 -1.47 8.80
C ASN A 21 -7.71 -2.79 8.32
N LEU A 22 -7.28 -3.33 7.18
CA LEU A 22 -7.75 -4.60 6.66
C LEU A 22 -7.33 -5.77 7.56
N ASP A 23 -6.10 -5.76 8.06
CA ASP A 23 -5.58 -6.75 9.01
C ASP A 23 -6.43 -6.83 10.28
N GLN A 24 -6.71 -5.67 10.88
CA GLN A 24 -7.49 -5.57 12.12
C GLN A 24 -8.90 -6.16 12.04
N VAL A 25 -9.52 -6.15 10.84
CA VAL A 25 -10.88 -6.67 10.63
C VAL A 25 -10.89 -8.09 10.05
N GLN A 26 -9.74 -8.64 9.67
CA GLN A 26 -9.66 -9.96 9.06
C GLN A 26 -9.66 -11.06 10.12
N SER A 27 -10.48 -12.09 9.89
CA SER A 27 -10.57 -13.27 10.77
C SER A 27 -9.93 -14.52 10.17
N ASN A 28 -9.64 -14.50 8.86
CA ASN A 28 -8.97 -15.60 8.19
C ASN A 28 -7.45 -15.50 8.38
N ALA A 29 -6.86 -16.48 9.06
CA ALA A 29 -5.43 -16.50 9.37
C ALA A 29 -4.51 -16.54 8.13
N ILE A 30 -4.93 -17.16 7.03
CA ILE A 30 -4.12 -17.17 5.79
C ILE A 30 -4.07 -15.75 5.20
N VAL A 31 -5.23 -15.07 5.19
CA VAL A 31 -5.32 -13.71 4.65
C VAL A 31 -4.55 -12.72 5.52
N VAL A 32 -4.56 -12.89 6.85
CA VAL A 32 -3.73 -12.10 7.77
C VAL A 32 -2.24 -12.24 7.42
N LEU A 33 -1.75 -13.46 7.20
CA LEU A 33 -0.34 -13.67 6.83
C LEU A 33 0.02 -13.01 5.49
N GLU A 34 -0.87 -13.07 4.50
CA GLU A 34 -0.67 -12.38 3.21
C GLU A 34 -0.64 -10.85 3.38
N ILE A 35 -1.47 -10.30 4.28
CA ILE A 35 -1.48 -8.87 4.59
C ILE A 35 -0.18 -8.47 5.32
N ASP A 36 0.27 -9.27 6.29
CA ASP A 36 1.53 -9.03 7.00
C ASP A 36 2.73 -8.99 6.05
N GLU A 37 2.82 -9.94 5.12
CA GLU A 37 3.88 -9.98 4.11
C GLU A 37 3.90 -8.72 3.24
N GLU A 38 2.73 -8.23 2.84
CA GLU A 38 2.63 -7.03 2.02
C GLU A 38 2.93 -5.76 2.84
N ILE A 39 2.50 -5.68 4.11
CA ILE A 39 2.88 -4.60 5.02
C ILE A 39 4.41 -4.54 5.17
N GLU A 40 5.07 -5.68 5.41
CA GLU A 40 6.52 -5.73 5.47
C GLU A 40 7.20 -5.27 4.17
N ARG A 41 6.65 -5.67 3.02
CA ARG A 41 7.15 -5.25 1.72
C ARG A 41 7.07 -3.73 1.58
N LEU A 42 5.92 -3.12 1.83
CA LEU A 42 5.74 -1.67 1.71
C LEU A 42 6.59 -0.88 2.72
N GLN A 43 6.76 -1.38 3.94
CA GLN A 43 7.68 -0.78 4.92
C GLN A 43 9.13 -0.77 4.43
N LYS A 44 9.59 -1.84 3.76
CA LYS A 44 10.93 -1.88 3.14
C LYS A 44 11.07 -0.84 2.04
N GLU A 45 10.00 -0.56 1.28
CA GLU A 45 9.99 0.48 0.25
C GLU A 45 10.07 1.88 0.84
N LEU A 46 9.39 2.16 1.95
CA LEU A 46 9.54 3.43 2.68
C LEU A 46 10.98 3.65 3.18
N VAL A 47 11.65 2.60 3.65
CA VAL A 47 13.06 2.71 4.06
C VAL A 47 13.98 3.09 2.90
N LYS A 48 13.66 2.67 1.66
CA LYS A 48 14.41 3.14 0.48
C LYS A 48 14.17 4.61 0.21
N TYR A 49 12.93 5.08 0.35
CA TYR A 49 12.59 6.51 0.26
C TYR A 49 13.28 7.36 1.34
N ASP A 50 13.38 6.86 2.57
CA ASP A 50 14.11 7.56 3.65
C ASP A 50 15.60 7.73 3.34
N ARG A 51 16.18 6.78 2.60
CA ARG A 51 17.59 6.79 2.19
C ARG A 51 17.82 7.61 0.92
N ASP A 52 16.87 7.57 -0.01
CA ASP A 52 16.90 8.27 -1.28
C ASP A 52 15.51 8.82 -1.62
N PRO A 53 15.25 10.12 -1.40
CA PRO A 53 13.97 10.74 -1.74
C PRO A 53 13.64 10.72 -3.24
N ALA A 54 14.63 10.50 -4.11
CA ALA A 54 14.45 10.38 -5.56
C ALA A 54 14.21 8.93 -6.01
N TYR A 55 14.13 7.98 -5.07
CA TYR A 55 13.79 6.60 -5.35
C TYR A 55 12.45 6.49 -6.08
N VAL A 56 12.41 5.66 -7.11
CA VAL A 56 11.18 5.29 -7.82
C VAL A 56 11.09 3.76 -7.80
N PRO A 57 10.01 3.20 -7.21
CA PRO A 57 9.78 1.77 -7.26
C PRO A 57 9.59 1.24 -8.67
N ASP A 58 9.64 -0.08 -8.80
CA ASP A 58 9.29 -0.73 -10.05
C ASP A 58 7.79 -0.57 -10.38
N LYS A 59 7.45 -0.81 -11.64
CA LYS A 59 6.08 -0.66 -12.14
C LYS A 59 5.11 -1.63 -11.48
N ASP A 60 5.59 -2.81 -11.11
CA ASP A 60 4.75 -3.86 -10.52
C ASP A 60 4.31 -3.44 -9.11
N LEU A 61 5.23 -2.86 -8.31
CA LEU A 61 4.88 -2.27 -7.02
C LEU A 61 3.92 -1.10 -7.21
N ILE A 62 4.16 -0.22 -8.19
CA ILE A 62 3.28 0.93 -8.44
C ILE A 62 1.86 0.45 -8.78
N GLU A 63 1.72 -0.61 -9.58
CA GLU A 63 0.41 -1.20 -9.90
C GLU A 63 -0.26 -1.77 -8.64
N VAL A 64 0.47 -2.48 -7.80
CA VAL A 64 -0.04 -3.00 -6.52
C VAL A 64 -0.50 -1.87 -5.58
N VAL A 65 0.35 -0.85 -5.38
CA VAL A 65 0.03 0.31 -4.54
C VAL A 65 -1.19 1.06 -5.08
N SER A 66 -1.32 1.20 -6.40
CA SER A 66 -2.49 1.83 -7.01
C SER A 66 -3.80 1.15 -6.62
N GLY A 67 -3.82 -0.19 -6.56
CA GLY A 67 -4.99 -0.95 -6.15
C GLY A 67 -5.33 -0.78 -4.68
N TYR A 68 -4.33 -0.64 -3.81
CA TYR A 68 -4.55 -0.35 -2.39
C TYR A 68 -5.05 1.07 -2.16
N VAL A 69 -4.49 2.05 -2.87
CA VAL A 69 -4.93 3.45 -2.79
C VAL A 69 -6.38 3.60 -3.27
N GLU A 70 -6.75 2.97 -4.38
CA GLU A 70 -8.13 2.98 -4.89
C GLU A 70 -9.10 2.37 -3.86
N ARG A 71 -8.73 1.23 -3.26
CA ARG A 71 -9.54 0.60 -2.20
C ARG A 71 -9.63 1.46 -0.95
N ALA A 72 -8.54 2.13 -0.55
CA ALA A 72 -8.53 3.05 0.59
C ALA A 72 -9.51 4.22 0.36
N ASP A 73 -9.51 4.78 -0.86
CA ASP A 73 -10.45 5.82 -1.25
C ASP A 73 -11.89 5.35 -1.24
N ASP A 74 -12.16 4.14 -1.72
CA ASP A 74 -13.50 3.55 -1.70
C ASP A 74 -14.00 3.22 -0.29
N TRP A 75 -13.08 2.85 0.61
CA TRP A 75 -13.40 2.61 2.02
C TRP A 75 -13.79 3.93 2.71
N ASN A 76 -12.96 4.97 2.56
CA ASN A 76 -13.21 6.29 3.16
C ASN A 76 -14.47 7.00 2.61
N ARG A 77 -14.97 6.61 1.43
CA ARG A 77 -16.23 7.14 0.87
C ARG A 77 -17.50 6.55 1.48
N LYS A 78 -17.39 5.45 2.24
CA LYS A 78 -18.52 4.70 2.78
C LYS A 78 -18.80 4.97 4.26
N ASP A 79 -17.92 5.70 4.93
CA ASP A 79 -18.10 6.26 6.29
C ASP A 79 -18.61 7.71 6.25
#